data_AF-A0A0G0W5Z8-F1
#
_entry.id   AF-A0A0G0W5Z8-F1
#
_cell.length_a   1.000
_cell.length_b   1.000
_cell.length_c   1.000
_cell.angle_alpha   90.00
_cell.angle_beta   90.00
_cell.angle_gamma   90.00
#
_symmetry.space_group_name_H-M   'P 1'
#
loop_
_entity.id
_entity.type
_entity.pdbx_description
1 polymer ?
#
loop_
_entity_poly.entity_id
_entity_poly.type
_entity_poly.pdbx_seq_one_letter_code
_entity_poly.pdbx_strand_id
1 'polypeptide(L)'
;MANRHLSRSIVLQTLFEWDFQSEEKKRKNLDDEEVKEILKRNIKEFAPGFEDDGFVFSLLEKIFKKHVTIDEIIEKAAPDWPIDKISVIDRNILRIGLTELLFGDRKEVPPKVAINEAIELAKTFGGENSGKFVNGVLGAVYKEIGEPGKEQISKKKKQEEIIDITKLPVEMLGGALVYKKKNDEVLFAFVHDVFGYWTLSKGKIEAGENEMDGTKRAIKKEIGLDIEIEEKLGENEYVASHPEKGKSLKKVVYFLAKSEDKELELEKSGGLDGARWFPLSAIPELRIYNDIIPLISKAIEIISKK
;
A
#
# COMPACT_ATOMS: atom_id res chain seq x y z
N MET A 1 -20.76 13.56 -6.25
CA MET A 1 -19.88 13.63 -5.06
C MET A 1 -20.68 13.56 -3.76
N ALA A 2 -21.72 14.40 -3.54
CA ALA A 2 -22.55 14.34 -2.32
C ALA A 2 -23.16 12.95 -2.03
N ASN A 3 -23.56 12.21 -3.06
CA ASN A 3 -24.12 10.86 -2.90
C ASN A 3 -23.11 9.87 -2.28
N ARG A 4 -21.83 9.94 -2.68
CA ARG A 4 -20.80 9.00 -2.21
C ARG A 4 -20.32 9.27 -0.79
N HIS A 5 -20.36 10.51 -0.34
CA HIS A 5 -20.10 10.82 1.07
C HIS A 5 -21.20 10.22 1.95
N LEU A 6 -22.47 10.41 1.55
CA LEU A 6 -23.63 9.80 2.21
C LEU A 6 -23.55 8.25 2.17
N SER A 7 -23.16 7.66 1.04
CA SER A 7 -22.91 6.21 0.93
C SER A 7 -21.98 5.70 2.03
N ARG A 8 -20.84 6.38 2.24
CA ARG A 8 -19.84 5.96 3.24
C ARG A 8 -20.36 6.12 4.66
N SER A 9 -21.15 7.15 4.93
CA SER A 9 -21.81 7.33 6.22
C SER A 9 -22.79 6.18 6.52
N ILE A 10 -23.55 5.73 5.53
CA ILE A 10 -24.45 4.57 5.67
C ILE A 10 -23.66 3.29 5.91
N VAL A 11 -22.56 3.08 5.18
CA VAL A 11 -21.65 1.93 5.39
C VAL A 11 -21.07 1.98 6.81
N LEU A 12 -20.63 3.15 7.28
CA LEU A 12 -20.09 3.32 8.63
C LEU A 12 -21.12 2.97 9.71
N GLN A 13 -22.36 3.45 9.58
CA GLN A 13 -23.45 3.12 10.51
C GLN A 13 -23.76 1.62 10.51
N THR A 14 -23.72 0.99 9.33
CA THR A 14 -23.94 -0.45 9.17
C THR A 14 -22.85 -1.27 9.84
N LEU A 15 -21.58 -0.90 9.64
CA LEU A 15 -20.45 -1.54 10.31
C LEU A 15 -20.46 -1.32 11.83
N PHE A 16 -20.84 -0.12 12.27
CA PHE A 16 -20.99 0.18 13.69
C PHE A 16 -22.04 -0.72 14.32
N GLU A 17 -23.23 -0.83 13.74
CA GLU A 17 -24.26 -1.72 14.28
C GLU A 17 -23.82 -3.18 14.24
N TRP A 18 -23.15 -3.60 13.17
CA TRP A 18 -22.59 -4.95 13.04
C TRP A 18 -21.64 -5.31 14.19
N ASP A 19 -20.82 -4.37 14.66
CA ASP A 19 -19.89 -4.60 15.76
C ASP A 19 -20.57 -4.94 17.11
N PHE A 20 -21.82 -4.52 17.30
CA PHE A 20 -22.62 -4.79 18.51
C PHE A 20 -23.55 -6.02 18.39
N GLN A 21 -23.47 -6.77 17.29
CA GLN A 21 -24.14 -8.08 17.19
C GLN A 21 -23.57 -9.06 18.23
N SER A 22 -24.43 -9.93 18.78
CA SER A 22 -24.01 -10.90 19.81
C SER A 22 -22.86 -11.81 19.32
N GLU A 23 -21.93 -12.15 20.21
CA GLU A 23 -20.78 -13.04 19.92
C GLU A 23 -21.20 -14.42 19.35
N GLU A 24 -22.39 -14.90 19.69
CA GLU A 24 -22.97 -16.13 19.12
C GLU A 24 -23.29 -16.00 17.62
N LYS A 25 -23.66 -14.81 17.16
CA LYS A 25 -23.90 -14.49 15.75
C LYS A 25 -22.60 -14.23 14.99
N LYS A 26 -21.60 -13.62 15.62
CA LYS A 26 -20.26 -13.42 15.02
C LYS A 26 -19.54 -14.75 14.72
N ARG A 27 -19.76 -15.78 15.55
CA ARG A 27 -19.13 -17.11 15.42
C ARG A 27 -19.71 -18.01 14.31
N LYS A 28 -20.90 -17.70 13.78
CA LYS A 28 -21.59 -18.58 12.83
C LYS A 28 -21.18 -18.41 11.35
N ASN A 29 -20.17 -17.60 11.04
CA ASN A 29 -19.99 -16.95 9.72
C ASN A 29 -21.28 -16.18 9.41
N LEU A 30 -21.30 -14.89 9.72
CA LEU A 30 -22.46 -14.03 9.48
C LEU A 30 -22.98 -14.24 8.06
N ASP A 31 -24.25 -14.61 7.95
CA ASP A 31 -24.92 -14.81 6.69
C ASP A 31 -25.00 -13.45 5.99
N ASP A 32 -24.54 -13.37 4.73
CA ASP A 32 -24.50 -12.12 3.94
C ASP A 32 -25.87 -11.39 3.94
N GLU A 33 -26.96 -12.13 4.19
CA GLU A 33 -28.31 -11.62 4.29
C GLU A 33 -28.57 -10.74 5.53
N GLU A 34 -28.04 -11.07 6.72
CA GLU A 34 -28.28 -10.26 7.93
C GLU A 34 -27.65 -8.86 7.80
N VAL A 35 -26.43 -8.79 7.25
CA VAL A 35 -25.73 -7.53 6.99
C VAL A 35 -26.49 -6.69 5.94
N LYS A 36 -27.05 -7.33 4.90
CA LYS A 36 -27.90 -6.65 3.92
C LYS A 36 -29.18 -6.10 4.55
N GLU A 37 -29.76 -6.78 5.53
CA GLU A 37 -30.92 -6.28 6.27
C GLU A 37 -30.60 -5.03 7.10
N ILE A 38 -29.47 -5.05 7.84
CA ILE A 38 -28.97 -3.87 8.57
C ILE A 38 -28.79 -2.71 7.59
N LEU A 39 -28.13 -2.97 6.46
CA LEU A 39 -27.88 -1.96 5.45
C LEU A 39 -29.18 -1.37 4.90
N LYS A 40 -30.15 -2.21 4.51
CA LYS A 40 -31.46 -1.76 4.01
C LYS A 40 -32.18 -0.88 5.03
N ARG A 41 -32.13 -1.25 6.32
CA ARG A 41 -32.72 -0.44 7.38
C ARG A 41 -32.02 0.91 7.52
N ASN A 42 -30.69 0.93 7.51
CA ASN A 42 -29.92 2.18 7.61
C ASN A 42 -30.12 3.10 6.40
N ILE A 43 -30.22 2.56 5.18
CA ILE A 43 -30.58 3.34 3.99
C ILE A 43 -31.97 3.98 4.19
N LYS A 44 -32.96 3.20 4.63
CA LYS A 44 -34.32 3.70 4.82
C LYS A 44 -34.40 4.82 5.87
N GLU A 45 -33.64 4.70 6.96
CA GLU A 45 -33.66 5.65 8.07
C GLU A 45 -32.88 6.93 7.77
N PHE A 46 -31.64 6.79 7.27
CA PHE A 46 -30.70 7.91 7.17
C PHE A 46 -30.55 8.48 5.75
N ALA A 47 -31.08 7.79 4.74
CA ALA A 47 -31.00 8.20 3.35
C ALA A 47 -32.30 7.89 2.57
N PRO A 48 -33.46 8.44 3.01
CA PRO A 48 -34.71 8.21 2.32
C PRO A 48 -34.65 8.76 0.89
N GLY A 49 -35.00 7.92 -0.10
CA GLY A 49 -34.92 8.28 -1.53
C GLY A 49 -33.52 8.16 -2.14
N PHE A 50 -32.60 7.46 -1.48
CA PHE A 50 -31.27 7.19 -2.00
C PHE A 50 -31.29 6.05 -3.04
N GLU A 51 -30.78 6.33 -4.24
CA GLU A 51 -30.81 5.45 -5.42
C GLU A 51 -29.42 4.88 -5.81
N ASP A 52 -28.38 5.08 -4.99
CA ASP A 52 -27.00 4.60 -5.25
C ASP A 52 -26.64 3.40 -4.36
N ASP A 53 -27.56 2.43 -4.34
CA ASP A 53 -27.44 1.18 -3.61
C ASP A 53 -26.27 0.33 -4.11
N GLY A 54 -25.98 0.36 -5.42
CA GLY A 54 -24.90 -0.43 -6.03
C GLY A 54 -23.51 -0.15 -5.44
N PHE A 55 -23.15 1.13 -5.25
CA PHE A 55 -21.86 1.50 -4.65
C PHE A 55 -21.79 1.08 -3.17
N VAL A 56 -22.88 1.30 -2.42
CA VAL A 56 -22.95 0.97 -0.98
C VAL A 56 -22.81 -0.53 -0.74
N PHE A 57 -23.55 -1.34 -1.50
CA PHE A 57 -23.45 -2.81 -1.42
C PHE A 57 -22.04 -3.29 -1.80
N SER A 58 -21.49 -2.79 -2.91
CA SER A 58 -20.15 -3.15 -3.38
C SER A 58 -19.05 -2.82 -2.36
N LEU A 59 -19.11 -1.63 -1.75
CA LEU A 59 -18.17 -1.21 -0.73
C LEU A 59 -18.28 -2.08 0.53
N LEU A 60 -19.50 -2.32 1.01
CA LEU A 60 -19.75 -3.14 2.20
C LEU A 60 -19.24 -4.58 1.98
N GLU A 61 -19.57 -5.20 0.85
CA GLU A 61 -19.12 -6.55 0.50
C GLU A 61 -17.59 -6.67 0.45
N LYS A 62 -16.91 -5.67 -0.13
CA LYS A 62 -15.43 -5.63 -0.16
C LYS A 62 -14.86 -5.53 1.25
N ILE A 63 -15.43 -4.70 2.11
CA ILE A 63 -15.00 -4.56 3.51
C ILE A 63 -15.12 -5.91 4.21
N PHE A 64 -16.27 -6.59 4.12
CA PHE A 64 -16.45 -7.90 4.77
C PHE A 64 -15.48 -8.97 4.25
N LYS A 65 -15.23 -9.01 2.94
CA LYS A 65 -14.26 -9.94 2.35
C LYS A 65 -12.80 -9.67 2.74
N LYS A 66 -12.48 -8.44 3.18
CA LYS A 66 -11.10 -8.00 3.43
C LYS A 66 -10.83 -7.54 4.85
N HIS A 67 -11.83 -7.51 5.74
CA HIS A 67 -11.70 -6.89 7.06
C HIS A 67 -10.54 -7.47 7.89
N VAL A 68 -10.31 -8.78 7.86
CA VAL A 68 -9.16 -9.42 8.54
C VAL A 68 -7.83 -8.86 8.03
N THR A 69 -7.62 -8.84 6.72
CA THR A 69 -6.41 -8.28 6.10
C THR A 69 -6.27 -6.78 6.38
N ILE A 70 -7.37 -6.05 6.38
CA ILE A 70 -7.40 -4.62 6.67
C ILE A 70 -7.04 -4.34 8.12
N ASP A 71 -7.55 -5.15 9.05
CA ASP A 71 -7.27 -5.06 10.47
C ASP A 71 -5.77 -5.28 10.74
N GLU A 72 -5.15 -6.27 10.09
CA GLU A 72 -3.70 -6.48 10.13
C GLU A 72 -2.90 -5.27 9.59
N ILE A 73 -3.39 -4.62 8.52
CA ILE A 73 -2.76 -3.42 7.96
C ILE A 73 -2.89 -2.24 8.94
N ILE A 74 -4.03 -2.10 9.61
CA ILE A 74 -4.25 -1.06 10.63
C ILE A 74 -3.23 -1.24 11.76
N GLU A 75 -3.08 -2.45 12.29
CA GLU A 75 -2.14 -2.74 13.38
C GLU A 75 -0.68 -2.44 12.99
N LYS A 76 -0.29 -2.77 11.75
CA LYS A 76 1.05 -2.45 11.23
C LYS A 76 1.26 -0.94 11.07
N ALA A 77 0.26 -0.22 10.60
CA ALA A 77 0.33 1.23 10.41
C ALA A 77 0.19 2.02 11.71
N ALA A 78 -0.33 1.41 12.77
CA ALA A 78 -0.51 1.99 14.10
C ALA A 78 -0.03 1.03 15.21
N PRO A 79 1.26 0.72 15.30
CA PRO A 79 1.79 -0.32 16.21
C PRO A 79 1.56 0.01 17.70
N ASP A 80 1.47 1.29 18.04
CA ASP A 80 1.18 1.75 19.42
C ASP A 80 -0.30 1.62 19.80
N TRP A 81 -1.17 1.29 18.83
CA TRP A 81 -2.63 1.22 18.99
C TRP A 81 -3.16 -0.14 18.53
N PRO A 82 -3.13 -1.15 19.42
CA PRO A 82 -3.81 -2.42 19.20
C PRO A 82 -5.25 -2.22 18.74
N ILE A 83 -5.74 -3.07 17.84
CA ILE A 83 -7.03 -2.85 17.18
C ILE A 83 -8.22 -2.83 18.15
N ASP A 84 -8.12 -3.54 19.27
CA ASP A 84 -9.08 -3.57 20.37
C ASP A 84 -9.13 -2.25 21.16
N LYS A 85 -8.07 -1.44 21.09
CA LYS A 85 -7.99 -0.13 21.72
C LYS A 85 -8.41 1.03 20.81
N ILE A 86 -8.55 0.77 19.51
CA ILE A 86 -9.07 1.75 18.56
C ILE A 86 -10.60 1.86 18.76
N SER A 87 -11.11 3.09 18.79
CA SER A 87 -12.55 3.30 18.90
C SER A 87 -13.30 2.60 17.75
N VAL A 88 -14.48 2.04 18.03
CA VAL A 88 -15.27 1.30 17.02
C VAL A 88 -15.50 2.16 15.77
N ILE A 89 -15.76 3.45 15.95
CA ILE A 89 -15.93 4.41 14.86
C ILE A 89 -14.64 4.57 14.05
N ASP A 90 -13.51 4.86 14.70
CA ASP A 90 -12.24 5.07 14.00
C ASP A 90 -11.78 3.81 13.27
N ARG A 91 -11.94 2.64 13.89
CA ARG A 91 -11.63 1.34 13.27
C ARG A 91 -12.45 1.12 12.00
N ASN A 92 -13.76 1.38 12.05
CA ASN A 92 -14.62 1.20 10.87
C ASN A 92 -14.36 2.24 9.78
N ILE A 93 -13.99 3.47 10.14
CA ILE A 93 -13.56 4.49 9.18
C ILE A 93 -12.25 4.10 8.50
N LEU A 94 -11.28 3.57 9.26
CA LEU A 94 -10.05 3.01 8.71
C LEU A 94 -10.34 1.84 7.77
N ARG A 95 -11.27 0.96 8.13
CA ARG A 95 -11.69 -0.15 7.25
C ARG A 95 -12.27 0.33 5.93
N ILE A 96 -13.13 1.34 5.96
CA ILE A 96 -13.68 1.97 4.74
C ILE A 96 -12.55 2.59 3.90
N GLY A 97 -11.75 3.46 4.52
CA GLY A 97 -10.69 4.20 3.83
C GLY A 97 -9.63 3.29 3.21
N LEU A 98 -9.18 2.27 3.94
CA LEU A 98 -8.21 1.29 3.44
C LEU A 98 -8.80 0.39 2.36
N THR A 99 -10.08 0.02 2.47
CA THR A 99 -10.73 -0.76 1.41
C THR A 99 -10.73 -0.01 0.09
N GLU A 100 -11.14 1.26 0.11
CA GLU A 100 -11.14 2.08 -1.09
C GLU A 100 -9.71 2.37 -1.59
N LEU A 101 -8.77 2.59 -0.68
CA LEU A 101 -7.38 2.89 -1.02
C LEU A 101 -6.66 1.70 -1.70
N LEU A 102 -6.88 0.48 -1.18
CA LEU A 102 -6.12 -0.71 -1.56
C LEU A 102 -6.85 -1.64 -2.52
N PHE A 103 -8.20 -1.64 -2.48
CA PHE A 103 -9.06 -2.57 -3.22
C PHE A 103 -10.19 -1.86 -4.01
N GLY A 104 -10.19 -0.52 -4.02
CA GLY A 104 -11.10 0.31 -4.83
C GLY A 104 -10.64 0.46 -6.28
N ASP A 105 -11.58 0.76 -7.18
CA ASP A 105 -11.24 1.21 -8.53
C ASP A 105 -10.74 2.65 -8.47
N ARG A 106 -9.47 2.87 -8.79
CA ARG A 106 -8.83 4.20 -8.75
C ARG A 106 -9.39 5.19 -9.76
N LYS A 107 -10.02 4.70 -10.85
CA LYS A 107 -10.74 5.56 -11.80
C LYS A 107 -12.05 6.07 -11.20
N GLU A 108 -12.66 5.28 -10.33
CA GLU A 108 -13.89 5.63 -9.66
C GLU A 108 -13.64 6.51 -8.43
N VAL A 109 -12.70 6.12 -7.56
CA VAL A 109 -12.32 6.85 -6.36
C VAL A 109 -10.80 7.00 -6.31
N PRO A 110 -10.26 8.18 -6.61
CA PRO A 110 -8.83 8.43 -6.50
C PRO A 110 -8.33 8.23 -5.06
N PRO A 111 -7.08 7.75 -4.86
CA PRO A 111 -6.52 7.50 -3.53
C PRO A 111 -6.62 8.69 -2.56
N LYS A 112 -6.29 9.91 -3.02
CA LYS A 112 -6.42 11.12 -2.20
C LYS A 112 -7.87 11.43 -1.82
N VAL A 113 -8.83 11.10 -2.68
CA VAL A 113 -10.25 11.27 -2.38
C VAL A 113 -10.68 10.28 -1.31
N ALA A 114 -10.31 9.00 -1.42
CA ALA A 114 -10.60 8.00 -0.38
C ALA A 114 -10.06 8.43 0.99
N ILE A 115 -8.82 8.91 1.04
CA ILE A 115 -8.19 9.41 2.27
C ILE A 115 -8.95 10.62 2.83
N ASN A 116 -9.23 11.62 1.99
CA ASN A 116 -9.96 12.82 2.43
C ASN A 116 -11.36 12.47 2.95
N GLU A 117 -12.10 11.61 2.26
CA GLU A 117 -13.45 11.19 2.68
C GLU A 117 -13.42 10.47 4.04
N ALA A 118 -12.45 9.57 4.26
CA ALA A 118 -12.28 8.92 5.56
C ALA A 118 -11.95 9.92 6.68
N ILE A 119 -11.12 10.93 6.40
CA ILE A 119 -10.81 12.00 7.36
C ILE A 119 -12.05 12.84 7.70
N GLU A 120 -12.89 13.16 6.71
CA GLU A 120 -14.13 13.91 6.95
C GLU A 120 -15.14 13.08 7.76
N LEU A 121 -15.25 11.76 7.52
CA LEU A 121 -16.03 10.88 8.38
C LEU A 121 -15.50 10.89 9.82
N ALA A 122 -14.18 10.85 10.00
CA ALA A 122 -13.54 10.84 11.32
C ALA A 122 -13.80 12.13 12.10
N LYS A 123 -13.85 13.28 11.40
CA LYS A 123 -14.25 14.55 12.02
C LYS A 123 -15.72 14.63 12.36
N THR A 124 -16.56 13.94 11.58
CA THR A 124 -18.02 14.01 11.73
C THR A 124 -18.53 13.07 12.83
N PHE A 125 -17.98 11.86 12.91
CA PHE A 125 -18.47 10.80 13.79
C PHE A 125 -17.52 10.45 14.93
N GLY A 126 -16.23 10.79 14.81
CA GLY A 126 -15.20 10.48 15.79
C GLY A 126 -15.07 11.54 16.89
N GLY A 127 -14.03 11.38 17.71
CA GLY A 127 -13.63 12.35 18.74
C GLY A 127 -12.70 13.45 18.22
N GLU A 128 -12.28 14.34 19.11
CA GLU A 128 -11.45 15.52 18.77
C GLU A 128 -10.15 15.17 18.02
N ASN A 129 -9.56 14.01 18.32
CA ASN A 129 -8.31 13.54 17.71
C ASN A 129 -8.50 12.56 16.54
N SER A 130 -9.72 12.08 16.28
CA SER A 130 -10.01 11.04 15.28
C SER A 130 -9.56 11.43 13.88
N GLY A 131 -9.84 12.67 13.45
CA GLY A 131 -9.41 13.15 12.13
C GLY A 131 -7.88 13.15 11.94
N LYS A 132 -7.11 13.44 13.00
CA LYS A 132 -5.64 13.40 12.96
C LYS A 132 -5.14 11.96 12.96
N PHE A 133 -5.72 11.11 13.79
CA PHE A 133 -5.38 9.69 13.89
C PHE A 133 -5.60 8.97 12.56
N VAL A 134 -6.81 9.07 11.99
CA VAL A 134 -7.17 8.44 10.70
C VAL A 134 -6.27 8.93 9.57
N ASN A 135 -5.99 10.24 9.50
CA ASN A 135 -5.05 10.79 8.54
C ASN A 135 -3.62 10.22 8.69
N GLY A 136 -3.18 10.03 9.94
CA GLY A 136 -1.87 9.43 10.24
C GLY A 136 -1.75 8.00 9.70
N VAL A 137 -2.73 7.15 10.02
CA VAL A 137 -2.74 5.73 9.62
C VAL A 137 -2.87 5.59 8.11
N LEU A 138 -3.88 6.22 7.49
CA LEU A 138 -4.07 6.15 6.03
C LEU A 138 -2.89 6.78 5.28
N GLY A 139 -2.30 7.85 5.82
CA GLY A 139 -1.13 8.50 5.25
C GLY A 139 0.13 7.67 5.33
N ALA A 140 0.30 6.85 6.37
CA ALA A 140 1.40 5.88 6.46
C ALA A 140 1.27 4.83 5.36
N VAL A 141 0.09 4.19 5.26
CA VAL A 141 -0.18 3.19 4.22
C VAL A 141 -0.06 3.77 2.81
N TYR A 142 -0.58 4.98 2.57
CA TYR A 142 -0.50 5.65 1.27
C TYR A 142 0.95 5.91 0.80
N LYS A 143 1.84 6.26 1.74
CA LYS A 143 3.28 6.44 1.43
C LYS A 143 3.95 5.10 1.13
N GLU A 144 3.57 4.07 1.85
CA GLU A 144 4.16 2.74 1.69
C GLU A 144 3.86 2.14 0.32
N ILE A 145 2.65 2.35 -0.19
CA ILE A 145 2.25 1.91 -1.54
C ILE A 145 2.74 2.81 -2.69
N GLY A 146 3.68 3.74 -2.43
CA GLY A 146 4.30 4.59 -3.46
C GLY A 146 3.50 5.82 -3.89
N GLU A 147 2.57 6.32 -3.05
CA GLU A 147 1.77 7.53 -3.30
C GLU A 147 1.05 7.58 -4.67
N PRO A 148 0.27 6.55 -5.04
CA PRO A 148 -0.38 6.48 -6.34
C PRO A 148 -1.32 7.66 -6.59
N GLY A 149 -1.15 8.35 -7.72
CA GLY A 149 -1.94 9.54 -8.06
C GLY A 149 -1.41 10.85 -7.46
N LYS A 150 -0.13 10.90 -7.05
CA LYS A 150 0.55 12.12 -6.58
C LYS A 150 0.37 13.32 -7.52
N GLU A 151 0.37 13.09 -8.83
CA GLU A 151 0.16 14.09 -9.89
C GLU A 151 -1.28 14.63 -9.97
N GLN A 152 -2.27 13.92 -9.40
CA GLN A 152 -3.64 14.41 -9.28
C GLN A 152 -3.69 15.42 -8.13
N ILE A 153 -3.38 16.68 -8.45
CA ILE A 153 -3.49 17.81 -7.53
C ILE A 153 -4.96 18.27 -7.53
N SER A 154 -5.67 18.02 -6.44
CA SER A 154 -6.95 18.64 -6.16
C SER A 154 -6.75 20.14 -5.95
N LYS A 155 -7.27 20.96 -6.88
CA LYS A 155 -7.33 22.43 -6.77
C LYS A 155 -8.24 22.84 -5.61
N LYS A 156 -7.73 22.87 -4.37
CA LYS A 156 -8.11 23.89 -3.37
C LYS A 156 -7.15 23.88 -2.18
N LYS A 157 -6.57 25.07 -1.95
CA LYS A 157 -5.64 25.50 -0.89
C LYS A 157 -5.78 24.77 0.46
N LYS A 158 -4.69 24.15 0.88
CA LYS A 158 -4.10 24.37 2.21
C LYS A 158 -2.66 24.82 1.99
N GLN A 159 -2.17 25.72 2.82
CA GLN A 159 -0.76 26.08 2.89
C GLN A 159 0.06 24.80 3.11
N GLU A 160 0.56 24.22 2.03
CA GLU A 160 1.70 23.34 2.13
C GLU A 160 2.88 24.28 2.42
N GLU A 161 3.50 24.14 3.59
CA GLU A 161 4.91 24.51 3.69
C GLU A 161 5.58 23.84 2.50
N ILE A 162 6.09 24.64 1.57
CA ILE A 162 6.93 24.15 0.49
C ILE A 162 8.08 23.46 1.20
N ILE A 163 8.03 22.13 1.29
CA ILE A 163 9.10 21.37 1.90
C ILE A 163 10.26 21.56 0.95
N ASP A 164 11.21 22.38 1.37
CA ASP A 164 12.44 22.58 0.65
C ASP A 164 13.20 21.26 0.67
N ILE A 165 13.04 20.47 -0.40
CA ILE A 165 13.64 19.14 -0.55
C ILE A 165 15.17 19.19 -0.44
N THR A 166 15.78 20.36 -0.66
CA THR A 166 17.23 20.57 -0.51
C THR A 166 17.69 20.54 0.96
N LYS A 167 16.77 20.75 1.90
CA LYS A 167 17.04 20.71 3.35
C LYS A 167 16.73 19.37 3.99
N LEU A 168 16.13 18.44 3.24
CA LEU A 168 15.84 17.11 3.77
C LEU A 168 17.11 16.26 3.82
N PRO A 169 17.30 15.43 4.88
CA PRO A 169 18.34 14.43 4.88
C PRO A 169 18.13 13.48 3.68
N VAL A 170 19.18 13.35 2.86
CA VAL A 170 19.18 12.47 1.69
C VAL A 170 19.66 11.09 2.11
N GLU A 171 18.90 10.07 1.76
CA GLU A 171 19.32 8.68 1.91
C GLU A 171 19.42 8.03 0.53
N MET A 172 20.64 7.53 0.23
CA MET A 172 20.93 6.80 -0.99
C MET A 172 20.57 5.33 -0.82
N LEU A 173 19.89 4.79 -1.82
CA LEU A 173 19.46 3.39 -1.88
C LEU A 173 19.95 2.78 -3.21
N GLY A 174 20.42 1.55 -3.13
CA GLY A 174 20.83 0.74 -4.27
C GLY A 174 19.86 -0.42 -4.43
N GLY A 175 19.20 -0.50 -5.58
CA GLY A 175 18.28 -1.57 -5.93
C GLY A 175 18.73 -2.32 -7.17
N ALA A 176 18.23 -3.54 -7.34
CA ALA A 176 18.53 -4.33 -8.53
C ALA A 176 17.34 -5.15 -9.01
N LEU A 177 17.16 -5.21 -10.33
CA LEU A 177 16.44 -6.28 -10.97
C LEU A 177 17.45 -7.39 -11.26
N VAL A 178 17.42 -8.44 -10.44
CA VAL A 178 18.35 -9.55 -10.55
C VAL A 178 17.74 -10.62 -11.45
N TYR A 179 18.50 -11.11 -12.42
CA TYR A 179 18.09 -12.24 -13.25
C TYR A 179 19.09 -13.40 -13.18
N LYS A 180 18.58 -14.60 -13.46
CA LYS A 180 19.39 -15.79 -13.73
C LYS A 180 18.91 -16.48 -15.01
N LYS A 181 19.82 -17.21 -15.65
CA LYS A 181 19.52 -18.08 -16.79
C LYS A 181 19.48 -19.53 -16.32
N LYS A 182 18.38 -20.23 -16.56
CA LYS A 182 18.22 -21.66 -16.24
C LYS A 182 17.56 -22.36 -17.43
N ASN A 183 18.24 -23.33 -18.04
CA ASN A 183 17.73 -24.09 -19.19
C ASN A 183 17.15 -23.20 -20.32
N ASP A 184 17.91 -22.19 -20.75
CA ASP A 184 17.52 -21.17 -21.74
C ASP A 184 16.35 -20.24 -21.34
N GLU A 185 15.80 -20.39 -20.14
CA GLU A 185 14.80 -19.47 -19.60
C GLU A 185 15.45 -18.40 -18.70
N VAL A 186 14.95 -17.17 -18.80
CA VAL A 186 15.35 -16.04 -17.94
C VAL A 186 14.34 -15.91 -16.80
N LEU A 187 14.84 -16.01 -15.58
CA LEU A 187 14.08 -15.83 -14.35
C LEU A 187 14.52 -14.55 -13.65
N PHE A 188 13.56 -13.79 -13.12
CA PHE A 188 13.79 -12.54 -12.40
C PHE A 188 13.45 -12.69 -10.91
N ALA A 189 14.30 -12.18 -10.03
CA ALA A 189 14.04 -12.18 -8.60
C ALA A 189 13.16 -10.98 -8.24
N PHE A 190 12.08 -11.25 -7.50
CA PHE A 190 11.25 -10.23 -6.86
C PHE A 190 11.12 -10.53 -5.38
N VAL A 191 10.98 -9.46 -4.59
CA VAL A 191 10.57 -9.53 -3.18
C VAL A 191 9.09 -9.16 -3.07
N HIS A 192 8.40 -9.81 -2.15
CA HIS A 192 6.99 -9.59 -1.85
C HIS A 192 6.89 -8.78 -0.57
N ASP A 193 6.17 -7.66 -0.65
CA ASP A 193 5.92 -6.82 0.50
C ASP A 193 4.63 -7.23 1.23
N VAL A 194 4.53 -6.75 2.46
CA VAL A 194 3.38 -6.99 3.33
C VAL A 194 2.06 -6.34 2.83
N PHE A 195 2.07 -5.58 1.72
CA PHE A 195 0.89 -5.01 1.05
C PHE A 195 0.39 -5.88 -0.11
N GLY A 196 1.06 -6.99 -0.39
CA GLY A 196 0.69 -7.90 -1.46
C GLY A 196 1.27 -7.51 -2.82
N TYR A 197 2.30 -6.67 -2.85
CA TYR A 197 2.97 -6.26 -4.09
C TYR A 197 4.33 -6.95 -4.24
N TRP A 198 4.65 -7.34 -5.48
CA TRP A 198 5.99 -7.75 -5.87
C TRP A 198 6.79 -6.53 -6.30
N THR A 199 8.04 -6.43 -5.83
CA THR A 199 8.93 -5.31 -6.14
C THR A 199 10.38 -5.73 -6.24
N LEU A 200 11.24 -4.79 -6.62
CA LEU A 200 12.69 -4.99 -6.73
C LEU A 200 13.34 -4.86 -5.35
N SER A 201 14.32 -5.73 -5.10
CA SER A 201 15.10 -5.68 -3.86
C SER A 201 15.96 -4.41 -3.83
N LYS A 202 16.03 -3.76 -2.66
CA LYS A 202 16.76 -2.48 -2.49
C LYS A 202 17.18 -2.24 -1.04
N GLY A 203 18.41 -1.76 -0.85
CA GLY A 203 18.92 -1.42 0.48
C GLY A 203 19.73 -0.13 0.51
N LYS A 204 20.07 0.31 1.72
CA LYS A 204 20.83 1.54 1.95
C LYS A 204 22.25 1.42 1.44
N ILE A 205 22.71 2.44 0.71
CA ILE A 205 24.12 2.64 0.38
C ILE A 205 24.76 3.42 1.53
N GLU A 206 25.87 2.92 2.06
CA GLU A 206 26.56 3.55 3.18
C GLU A 206 27.35 4.79 2.74
N ALA A 207 27.60 5.70 3.68
CA ALA A 207 28.32 6.93 3.37
C ALA A 207 29.75 6.63 2.89
N GLY A 208 30.11 7.11 1.70
CA GLY A 208 31.42 6.85 1.09
C GLY A 208 31.51 5.55 0.28
N GLU A 209 30.43 4.77 0.22
CA GLU A 209 30.35 3.54 -0.58
C GLU A 209 29.98 3.88 -2.04
N ASN A 210 30.55 3.15 -3.00
CA ASN A 210 30.15 3.26 -4.40
C ASN A 210 28.73 2.67 -4.61
N GLU A 211 27.92 3.26 -5.49
CA GLU A 211 26.54 2.81 -5.76
C GLU A 211 26.45 1.32 -6.12
N MET A 212 27.40 0.83 -6.94
CA MET A 212 27.42 -0.56 -7.39
C MET A 212 27.77 -1.51 -6.23
N ASP A 213 28.78 -1.18 -5.45
CA ASP A 213 29.22 -2.02 -4.33
C ASP A 213 28.18 -2.03 -3.20
N GLY A 214 27.57 -0.88 -2.91
CA GLY A 214 26.47 -0.77 -1.96
C GLY A 214 25.23 -1.52 -2.40
N THR A 215 24.91 -1.51 -3.70
CA THR A 215 23.84 -2.34 -4.26
C THR A 215 24.17 -3.83 -4.07
N LYS A 216 25.37 -4.29 -4.42
CA LYS A 216 25.77 -5.70 -4.22
C LYS A 216 25.64 -6.14 -2.77
N ARG A 217 26.14 -5.33 -1.82
CA ARG A 217 26.01 -5.60 -0.38
C ARG A 217 24.55 -5.64 0.07
N ALA A 218 23.74 -4.67 -0.36
CA ALA A 218 22.33 -4.60 -0.02
C ALA A 218 21.56 -5.83 -0.49
N ILE A 219 21.72 -6.22 -1.76
CA ILE A 219 21.01 -7.37 -2.35
C ILE A 219 21.46 -8.68 -1.72
N LYS A 220 22.76 -8.84 -1.45
CA LYS A 220 23.28 -10.01 -0.73
C LYS A 220 22.69 -10.13 0.67
N LYS A 221 22.53 -9.00 1.36
CA LYS A 221 21.92 -8.97 2.68
C LYS A 221 20.42 -9.30 2.62
N GLU A 222 19.68 -8.68 1.71
CA GLU A 222 18.22 -8.75 1.68
C GLU A 222 17.67 -10.07 1.14
N ILE A 223 18.26 -10.61 0.06
CA ILE A 223 17.77 -11.82 -0.62
C ILE A 223 18.82 -12.92 -0.77
N GLY A 224 19.99 -12.77 -0.12
CA GLY A 224 21.01 -13.82 -0.07
C GLY A 224 21.79 -14.01 -1.38
N LEU A 225 21.66 -13.12 -2.37
CA LEU A 225 22.28 -13.28 -3.68
C LEU A 225 23.59 -12.51 -3.83
N ASP A 226 24.62 -13.20 -4.31
CA ASP A 226 25.78 -12.56 -4.93
C ASP A 226 25.43 -12.16 -6.37
N ILE A 227 25.66 -10.90 -6.72
CA ILE A 227 25.25 -10.35 -8.01
C ILE A 227 26.41 -9.67 -8.76
N GLU A 228 26.38 -9.79 -10.07
CA GLU A 228 27.22 -9.04 -11.01
C GLU A 228 26.38 -7.95 -11.69
N ILE A 229 26.69 -6.68 -11.42
CA ILE A 229 25.98 -5.56 -12.02
C ILE A 229 26.43 -5.40 -13.47
N GLU A 230 25.46 -5.33 -14.38
CA GLU A 230 25.71 -5.20 -15.81
C GLU A 230 25.47 -3.78 -16.31
N GLU A 231 24.31 -3.21 -16.00
CA GLU A 231 23.91 -1.90 -16.53
C GLU A 231 22.99 -1.14 -15.56
N LYS A 232 22.99 0.19 -15.64
CA LYS A 232 22.08 1.05 -14.87
C LYS A 232 20.71 1.12 -15.54
N LEU A 233 19.65 0.76 -14.82
CA LEU A 233 18.28 0.79 -15.33
C LEU A 233 17.67 2.19 -15.21
N GLY A 234 17.82 2.84 -14.06
CA GLY A 234 17.26 4.18 -13.83
C GLY A 234 17.41 4.64 -12.39
N GLU A 235 16.78 5.77 -12.08
CA GLU A 235 16.78 6.37 -10.75
C GLU A 235 15.37 6.85 -10.40
N ASN A 236 14.97 6.67 -9.14
CA ASN A 236 13.70 7.18 -8.60
C ASN A 236 13.96 8.01 -7.34
N GLU A 237 13.25 9.13 -7.19
CA GLU A 237 13.31 9.97 -5.99
C GLU A 237 11.93 10.09 -5.33
N TYR A 238 11.86 9.87 -4.01
CA TYR A 238 10.62 10.03 -3.25
C TYR A 238 10.90 10.49 -1.82
N VAL A 239 9.93 11.18 -1.20
CA VAL A 239 10.03 11.62 0.19
C VAL A 239 9.41 10.56 1.08
N ALA A 240 10.22 9.95 1.93
CA ALA A 240 9.75 9.05 2.99
C ALA A 240 9.59 9.83 4.31
N SER A 241 8.60 9.45 5.11
CA SER A 241 8.33 10.07 6.40
C SER A 241 8.39 9.00 7.47
N HIS A 242 9.35 9.11 8.39
CA HIS A 242 9.47 8.21 9.53
C HIS A 242 8.93 8.90 10.79
N PRO A 243 8.15 8.22 11.65
CA PRO A 243 7.57 8.83 12.86
C PRO A 243 8.60 9.54 13.75
N GLU A 244 9.75 8.89 14.00
CA GLU A 244 10.81 9.44 14.86
C GLU A 244 11.86 10.28 14.13
N LYS A 245 12.21 9.93 12.88
CA LYS A 245 13.34 10.52 12.14
C LYS A 245 12.94 11.68 11.24
N GLY A 246 11.64 11.99 11.14
CA GLY A 246 11.11 13.02 10.28
C GLY A 246 11.11 12.63 8.80
N LYS A 247 11.08 13.62 7.91
CA LYS A 247 11.06 13.42 6.46
C LYS A 247 12.48 13.28 5.92
N SER A 248 12.70 12.32 5.02
CA SER A 248 13.96 12.11 4.31
C SER A 248 13.69 11.99 2.81
N LEU A 249 14.57 12.55 1.98
CA LEU A 249 14.54 12.31 0.54
C LEU A 249 15.26 11.00 0.24
N LYS A 250 14.54 10.01 -0.26
CA LYS A 250 15.10 8.76 -0.75
C LYS A 250 15.47 8.91 -2.21
N LYS A 251 16.72 8.62 -2.55
CA LYS A 251 17.19 8.50 -3.94
C LYS A 251 17.59 7.06 -4.17
N VAL A 252 16.88 6.39 -5.08
CA VAL A 252 17.14 4.98 -5.41
C VAL A 252 17.74 4.90 -6.78
N VAL A 253 18.89 4.24 -6.89
CA VAL A 253 19.48 3.86 -8.17
C VAL A 253 19.21 2.38 -8.41
N TYR A 254 18.68 2.04 -9.57
CA TYR A 254 18.40 0.66 -9.95
C TYR A 254 19.36 0.15 -11.02
N PHE A 255 19.85 -1.07 -10.82
CA PHE A 255 20.73 -1.76 -11.74
C PHE A 255 20.11 -3.05 -12.27
N LEU A 256 20.49 -3.43 -13.49
CA LEU A 256 20.35 -4.78 -13.98
C LEU A 256 21.54 -5.59 -13.46
N ALA A 257 21.26 -6.72 -12.84
CA ALA A 257 22.31 -7.58 -12.33
C ALA A 257 22.03 -9.06 -12.63
N LYS A 258 23.10 -9.81 -12.83
CA LYS A 258 23.05 -11.26 -13.02
C LYS A 258 23.46 -11.96 -11.74
N SER A 259 22.85 -13.11 -11.44
CA SER A 259 23.27 -14.00 -10.36
C SER A 259 23.40 -15.44 -10.85
N GLU A 260 24.15 -16.25 -10.11
CA GLU A 260 24.21 -17.70 -10.34
C GLU A 260 22.86 -18.38 -9.99
N ASP A 261 22.70 -19.67 -10.32
CA ASP A 261 21.49 -20.41 -9.96
C ASP A 261 21.47 -20.72 -8.46
N LYS A 262 21.07 -19.72 -7.66
CA LYS A 262 20.87 -19.82 -6.21
C LYS A 262 19.40 -19.58 -5.86
N GLU A 263 18.95 -20.18 -4.76
CA GLU A 263 17.66 -19.87 -4.14
C GLU A 263 17.70 -18.51 -3.43
N LEU A 264 16.53 -17.88 -3.26
CA LEU A 264 16.41 -16.61 -2.57
C LEU A 264 16.25 -16.86 -1.07
N GLU A 265 17.06 -16.18 -0.28
CA GLU A 265 17.00 -16.22 1.17
C GLU A 265 16.63 -14.83 1.68
N LEU A 266 15.35 -14.61 1.95
CA LEU A 266 14.87 -13.32 2.43
C LEU A 266 15.31 -13.09 3.88
N GLU A 267 16.04 -12.00 4.14
CA GLU A 267 16.33 -11.55 5.49
C GLU A 267 15.02 -11.11 6.19
N LYS A 268 14.85 -11.51 7.45
CA LYS A 268 13.73 -11.05 8.29
C LYS A 268 13.86 -9.56 8.56
N SER A 269 13.36 -8.75 7.63
CA SER A 269 13.27 -7.30 7.72
C SER A 269 11.81 -6.88 7.81
N GLY A 270 11.52 -5.82 8.56
CA GLY A 270 10.17 -5.29 8.68
C GLY A 270 9.74 -4.70 7.33
N GLY A 271 8.82 -5.39 6.63
CA GLY A 271 8.21 -4.89 5.39
C GLY A 271 8.15 -5.90 4.24
N LEU A 272 8.94 -6.97 4.29
CA LEU A 272 8.93 -8.04 3.29
C LEU A 272 8.52 -9.36 3.92
N ASP A 273 7.68 -10.13 3.23
CA ASP A 273 7.19 -11.44 3.70
C ASP A 273 7.45 -12.58 2.69
N GLY A 274 8.03 -12.29 1.53
CA GLY A 274 8.42 -13.30 0.55
C GLY A 274 9.50 -12.85 -0.43
N ALA A 275 10.15 -13.82 -1.08
CA ALA A 275 11.03 -13.62 -2.22
C ALA A 275 10.86 -14.80 -3.18
N ARG A 276 10.76 -14.53 -4.49
CA ARG A 276 10.57 -15.59 -5.49
C ARG A 276 11.18 -15.22 -6.86
N TRP A 277 11.63 -16.26 -7.57
CA TRP A 277 11.99 -16.20 -8.97
C TRP A 277 10.75 -16.32 -9.87
N PHE A 278 10.61 -15.42 -10.84
CA PHE A 278 9.51 -15.44 -11.81
C PHE A 278 10.03 -15.51 -13.25
N PRO A 279 9.41 -16.33 -14.12
CA PRO A 279 9.67 -16.23 -15.55
C PRO A 279 9.08 -14.94 -16.11
N LEU A 280 9.63 -14.48 -17.23
CA LEU A 280 9.16 -13.27 -17.91
C LEU A 280 7.65 -13.33 -18.23
N SER A 281 7.14 -14.52 -18.57
CA SER A 281 5.73 -14.76 -18.87
C SER A 281 4.79 -14.53 -17.69
N ALA A 282 5.26 -14.66 -16.44
CA ALA A 282 4.45 -14.48 -15.25
C ALA A 282 4.36 -13.02 -14.79
N ILE A 283 5.30 -12.15 -15.20
CA ILE A 283 5.38 -10.75 -14.74
C ILE A 283 4.06 -9.96 -14.96
N PRO A 284 3.34 -10.08 -16.09
CA PRO A 284 2.08 -9.35 -16.30
C PRO A 284 0.95 -9.71 -15.32
N GLU A 285 1.01 -10.90 -14.71
CA GLU A 285 0.03 -11.36 -13.73
C GLU A 285 0.38 -10.93 -12.30
N LEU A 286 1.61 -10.46 -12.08
CA LEU A 286 2.07 -10.01 -10.78
C LEU A 286 1.47 -8.64 -10.44
N ARG A 287 1.03 -8.52 -9.19
CA ARG A 287 0.68 -7.21 -8.61
C ARG A 287 1.98 -6.46 -8.31
N ILE A 288 2.42 -5.60 -9.23
CA ILE A 288 3.66 -4.80 -9.10
C ILE A 288 3.37 -3.30 -9.03
N TYR A 289 4.34 -2.51 -8.54
CA TYR A 289 4.25 -1.05 -8.58
C TYR A 289 4.49 -0.52 -10.00
N ASN A 290 3.79 0.56 -10.37
CA ASN A 290 3.89 1.12 -11.72
C ASN A 290 5.26 1.75 -12.02
N ASP A 291 5.97 2.22 -11.01
CA ASP A 291 7.27 2.88 -11.14
C ASP A 291 8.40 1.90 -11.51
N ILE A 292 8.22 0.60 -11.29
CA ILE A 292 9.20 -0.42 -11.67
C ILE A 292 8.97 -1.02 -13.06
N ILE A 293 7.80 -0.81 -13.67
CA ILE A 293 7.48 -1.31 -15.03
C ILE A 293 8.49 -0.80 -16.08
N PRO A 294 8.86 0.50 -16.11
CA PRO A 294 9.86 0.99 -17.05
C PRO A 294 11.24 0.34 -16.85
N LEU A 295 11.61 0.04 -15.60
CA LEU A 295 12.89 -0.61 -15.28
C LEU A 295 12.93 -2.05 -15.81
N ILE A 296 11.84 -2.80 -15.61
CA ILE A 296 11.69 -4.17 -16.13
C ILE A 296 11.74 -4.16 -17.67
N SER A 297 11.00 -3.23 -18.31
CA SER A 297 10.97 -3.11 -19.77
C SER A 297 12.36 -2.85 -20.35
N LYS A 298 13.12 -1.92 -19.74
CA LYS A 298 14.49 -1.64 -20.14
C LYS A 298 15.42 -2.83 -19.93
N ALA A 299 15.28 -3.55 -18.81
CA ALA A 299 16.07 -4.76 -18.56
C ALA A 299 15.83 -5.85 -19.61
N ILE A 300 14.58 -6.08 -20.00
CA ILE A 300 14.23 -7.04 -21.05
C ILE A 300 14.89 -6.64 -22.38
N GLU A 301 14.84 -5.35 -22.73
CA GLU A 301 15.50 -4.83 -23.93
C GLU A 301 17.01 -5.10 -23.90
N ILE A 302 17.68 -4.83 -22.76
CA ILE A 302 19.11 -5.07 -22.58
C ILE A 302 19.45 -6.57 -22.69
N ILE A 303 18.69 -7.43 -22.02
CA ILE A 303 18.90 -8.89 -22.04
C ILE A 303 18.67 -9.45 -23.44
N SER A 304 17.67 -8.95 -24.18
CA SER A 304 17.35 -9.43 -25.54
C SER A 304 18.42 -9.11 -26.58
N LYS A 305 19.28 -8.11 -26.32
CA LYS A 305 20.40 -7.71 -27.18
C LYS A 305 21.67 -8.54 -26.93
N LYS A 306 21.69 -9.42 -25.94
CA LYS A 306 22.83 -10.27 -25.53
C LYS A 306 22.61 -11.73 -25.92
#